data_AF-A0A329TH35-F1
#
_entry.id   AF-A0A329TH35-F1
#
_cell.length_a   1.000
_cell.length_b   1.000
_cell.length_c   1.000
_cell.angle_alpha   90.00
_cell.angle_beta   90.00
_cell.angle_gamma   90.00
#
_symmetry.space_group_name_H-M   'P 1'
#
loop_
_entity.id
_entity.type
_entity.pdbx_description
1 polymer ?
#
loop_
_entity_poly.entity_id
_entity_poly.type
_entity_poly.pdbx_seq_one_letter_code
_entity_poly.pdbx_strand_id
1 'polypeptide(L)'
;MKLEKKISLHAFEVEYIDQREAKPRTLHRESIVLDGGRMNTLDHLNQTPQSWIRQQYAQQGYTVAAIHKGEILTAKVDTSFLWKLAALDAAAAKAGKSVAKLLEGGAAV
;
A
#
# COMPACT_ATOMS: atom_id res chain seq x y z
N MET A 1 -27.03 -6.70 -7.40
CA MET A 1 -26.43 -5.46 -6.86
C MET A 1 -24.97 -5.38 -7.29
N LYS A 2 -24.54 -4.26 -7.88
CA LYS A 2 -23.11 -3.95 -8.07
C LYS A 2 -22.59 -3.37 -6.75
N LEU A 3 -21.69 -4.08 -6.08
CA LEU A 3 -21.04 -3.61 -4.86
C LEU A 3 -19.77 -2.85 -5.28
N GLU A 4 -19.89 -1.56 -5.58
CA GLU A 4 -18.75 -0.72 -5.96
C GLU A 4 -18.14 -0.05 -4.71
N LYS A 5 -16.82 -0.14 -4.56
CA LYS A 5 -16.07 0.60 -3.54
C LYS A 5 -15.18 1.65 -4.20
N LYS A 6 -15.22 2.87 -3.70
CA LYS A 6 -14.29 3.94 -4.09
C LYS A 6 -13.00 3.81 -3.27
N ILE A 7 -11.86 3.73 -3.94
CA ILE A 7 -10.54 3.79 -3.32
C ILE A 7 -9.88 5.10 -3.76
N SER A 8 -9.34 5.84 -2.80
CA SER A 8 -8.60 7.08 -3.05
C SER A 8 -7.16 6.92 -2.57
N LEU A 9 -6.20 7.41 -3.33
CA LEU A 9 -4.76 7.42 -3.03
C LEU A 9 -4.24 8.85 -3.17
N HIS A 10 -3.47 9.32 -2.21
CA HIS A 10 -2.92 10.67 -2.16
C HIS A 10 -1.40 10.58 -2.19
N ALA A 11 -0.79 11.03 -3.29
CA ALA A 11 0.66 11.03 -3.44
C ALA A 11 1.29 12.26 -2.78
N PHE A 12 2.48 12.08 -2.21
CA PHE A 12 3.34 13.14 -1.71
C PHE A 12 4.78 12.86 -2.09
N GLU A 13 5.49 13.88 -2.54
CA GLU A 13 6.93 13.84 -2.74
C GLU A 13 7.61 14.41 -1.50
N VAL A 14 8.46 13.62 -0.87
CA VAL A 14 9.17 13.99 0.36
C VAL A 14 10.65 14.13 0.05
N GLU A 15 11.19 15.29 0.37
CA GLU A 15 12.62 15.54 0.35
C GLU A 15 13.16 15.46 1.76
N TYR A 16 14.18 14.63 1.98
CA TYR A 16 14.70 14.36 3.33
C TYR A 16 16.21 14.17 3.33
N ILE A 17 16.80 14.32 4.51
CA ILE A 17 18.22 14.18 4.78
C ILE A 17 18.38 13.14 5.87
N ASP A 18 19.27 12.17 5.67
CA ASP A 18 19.67 11.24 6.73
C ASP A 18 20.69 11.90 7.66
N GLN A 19 20.31 12.08 8.93
CA GLN A 19 21.20 12.69 9.93
C GLN A 19 22.38 11.78 10.31
N ARG A 20 22.27 10.49 10.02
CA ARG A 20 23.29 9.46 10.31
C ARG A 20 24.40 9.45 9.27
N GLU A 21 24.18 10.03 8.10
CA GLU A 21 25.22 10.23 7.09
C GLU A 21 26.26 11.26 7.56
N ALA A 22 27.54 10.99 7.23
CA ALA A 22 28.62 11.95 7.42
C ALA A 22 28.39 13.21 6.58
N LYS A 23 28.95 14.34 7.00
CA LYS A 23 28.89 15.58 6.21
C LYS A 23 29.91 15.52 5.05
N PRO A 24 29.58 16.05 3.86
CA PRO A 24 28.31 16.68 3.46
C PRO A 24 27.20 15.65 3.24
N ARG A 25 25.97 15.98 3.69
CA ARG A 25 24.82 15.07 3.63
C ARG A 25 24.08 15.18 2.30
N THR A 26 23.50 14.08 1.84
CA THR A 26 22.74 14.03 0.60
C THR A 26 21.28 14.40 0.83
N LEU A 27 20.68 15.12 -0.13
CA LEU A 27 19.23 15.31 -0.18
C LEU A 27 18.60 14.15 -0.96
N HIS A 28 17.79 13.36 -0.27
CA HIS A 28 17.05 12.25 -0.84
C HIS A 28 15.63 12.68 -1.19
N ARG A 29 15.03 12.01 -2.18
CA ARG A 29 13.65 12.25 -2.61
C ARG A 29 12.90 10.94 -2.76
N GLU A 30 11.71 10.87 -2.19
CA GLU A 30 10.86 9.68 -2.23
C GLU A 30 9.39 10.06 -2.45
N SER A 31 8.70 9.21 -3.20
CA SER A 31 7.25 9.29 -3.37
C SER A 31 6.55 8.39 -2.37
N ILE A 32 5.66 8.96 -1.57
CA ILE A 32 4.84 8.22 -0.62
C ILE A 32 3.35 8.37 -0.97
N VAL A 33 2.58 7.32 -0.68
CA VAL A 33 1.15 7.29 -0.98
C VAL A 33 0.36 7.01 0.29
N LEU A 34 -0.62 7.87 0.58
CA LEU A 34 -1.57 7.67 1.66
C LEU A 34 -2.93 7.26 1.08
N ASP A 35 -3.45 6.13 1.55
CA ASP A 35 -4.80 5.70 1.19
C ASP A 35 -5.86 6.58 1.86
N GLY A 36 -7.08 6.55 1.30
CA GLY A 36 -8.21 7.33 1.80
C GLY A 36 -8.60 7.01 3.24
N GLY A 37 -8.36 5.79 3.72
CA GLY A 37 -8.56 5.42 5.12
C GLY A 37 -7.57 6.14 6.03
N ARG A 38 -6.28 6.12 5.69
CA ARG A 38 -5.25 6.86 6.43
C ARG A 38 -5.52 8.37 6.42
N MET A 39 -5.91 8.94 5.29
CA MET A 39 -6.29 10.35 5.20
C MET A 39 -7.46 10.68 6.13
N ASN A 40 -8.49 9.82 6.18
CA ASN A 40 -9.64 10.00 7.06
C ASN A 40 -9.26 9.89 8.55
N THR A 41 -8.37 8.94 8.91
CA THR A 41 -7.86 8.84 10.29
C THR A 41 -7.10 10.10 10.70
N LEU A 42 -6.25 10.64 9.82
CA LEU A 42 -5.50 11.86 10.10
C LEU A 42 -6.43 13.06 10.33
N ASP A 43 -7.48 13.18 9.52
CA ASP A 43 -8.52 14.20 9.69
C ASP A 43 -9.21 14.10 11.07
N HIS A 44 -9.61 12.88 11.47
CA HIS A 44 -10.19 12.64 12.80
C HIS A 44 -9.23 12.95 13.96
N LEU A 45 -7.92 12.79 13.74
CA LEU A 45 -6.89 13.14 14.71
C LEU A 45 -6.50 14.63 14.67
N ASN A 46 -7.14 15.45 13.83
CA ASN A 46 -6.76 16.84 13.57
C ASN A 46 -5.28 17.00 13.19
N GLN A 47 -4.72 16.00 12.51
CA GLN A 47 -3.32 15.98 12.10
C GLN A 47 -3.22 16.13 10.58
N THR A 48 -2.39 17.06 10.09
CA THR A 48 -2.18 17.18 8.65
C THR A 48 -1.29 16.04 8.13
N PRO A 49 -1.50 15.56 6.90
CA PRO A 49 -0.62 14.58 6.27
C PRO A 49 0.84 14.98 6.33
N GLN A 50 1.15 16.25 6.04
CA GLN A 50 2.52 16.76 6.07
C GLN A 50 3.14 16.68 7.46
N SER A 51 2.39 17.01 8.52
CA SER A 51 2.88 16.88 9.90
C SER A 51 3.16 15.41 10.25
N TRP A 52 2.23 14.53 9.90
CA TRP A 52 2.39 13.08 10.12
C TRP A 52 3.59 12.50 9.37
N ILE A 53 3.78 12.88 8.10
CA ILE A 53 4.94 12.48 7.30
C ILE A 53 6.24 12.93 7.98
N ARG A 54 6.35 14.20 8.41
CA ARG A 54 7.54 14.69 9.11
C ARG A 54 7.83 13.89 10.37
N GLN A 55 6.80 13.59 11.17
CA GLN A 55 6.93 12.80 12.38
C GLN A 55 7.43 11.38 12.10
N GLN A 56 6.89 10.73 11.08
CA GLN A 56 7.28 9.38 10.67
C GLN A 56 8.76 9.32 10.23
N TYR A 57 9.21 10.30 9.47
CA TYR A 57 10.62 10.40 9.05
C TYR A 57 11.54 10.72 10.23
N ALA A 58 11.12 11.61 11.12
CA ALA A 58 11.89 11.96 12.33
C ALA A 58 12.10 10.75 13.25
N GLN A 59 11.08 9.90 13.42
CA GLN A 59 11.18 8.65 14.19
C GLN A 59 12.22 7.66 13.64
N GLN A 60 12.57 7.78 12.35
CA GLN A 60 13.56 6.94 11.68
C GLN A 60 14.95 7.58 11.60
N GLY A 61 15.13 8.78 12.16
CA GLY A 61 16.39 9.52 12.14
C GLY A 61 16.59 10.43 10.90
N TYR A 62 15.55 10.63 10.09
CA TYR A 62 15.59 11.52 8.95
C TYR A 62 15.07 12.92 9.30
N THR A 63 15.57 13.94 8.62
CA THR A 63 15.02 15.30 8.66
C THR A 63 14.37 15.63 7.33
N VAL A 64 13.10 15.98 7.35
CA VAL A 64 12.36 16.37 6.15
C VAL A 64 12.63 17.83 5.80
N ALA A 65 13.14 18.08 4.60
CA ALA A 65 13.38 19.41 4.06
C ALA A 65 12.09 20.00 3.44
N ALA A 66 11.41 19.23 2.58
CA ALA A 66 10.21 19.67 1.88
C ALA A 66 9.22 18.51 1.68
N ILE A 67 7.94 18.85 1.60
CA ILE A 67 6.86 17.91 1.24
C ILE A 67 6.01 18.59 0.19
N HIS A 68 5.91 17.98 -0.98
CA HIS A 68 5.08 18.46 -2.07
C HIS A 68 3.88 17.53 -2.23
N LYS A 69 2.67 18.11 -2.29
CA LYS A 69 1.46 17.33 -2.55
C LYS A 69 1.43 16.97 -4.03
N GLY A 70 1.36 15.67 -4.32
CA GLY A 70 1.23 15.13 -5.66
C GLY A 70 -0.24 14.93 -6.05
N GLU A 71 -0.43 14.07 -7.05
CA GLU A 71 -1.75 13.75 -7.57
C GLU A 71 -2.59 12.92 -6.59
N ILE A 72 -3.91 13.03 -6.73
CA ILE A 72 -4.88 12.18 -6.04
C ILE A 72 -5.47 11.25 -7.08
N LEU A 73 -5.21 9.95 -6.94
CA LEU A 73 -5.84 8.92 -7.76
C LEU A 73 -7.09 8.38 -7.07
N THR A 74 -8.14 8.21 -7.85
CA THR A 74 -9.39 7.61 -7.39
C THR A 74 -9.78 6.51 -8.35
N ALA A 75 -10.05 5.31 -7.82
CA ALA A 75 -10.56 4.18 -8.58
C ALA A 75 -11.90 3.71 -8.02
N LYS A 76 -12.79 3.28 -8.92
CA LYS A 76 -13.99 2.53 -8.56
C LYS A 76 -13.69 1.05 -8.76
N VAL A 77 -13.92 0.27 -7.73
CA VAL A 77 -13.63 -1.17 -7.71
C VAL A 77 -14.93 -1.93 -7.54
N ASP A 78 -15.26 -2.80 -8.49
CA ASP A 78 -16.37 -3.74 -8.36
C ASP A 78 -15.96 -4.90 -7.43
N THR A 79 -16.38 -4.80 -6.17
CA THR A 79 -16.06 -5.80 -5.15
C THR A 79 -16.81 -7.11 -5.37
N SER A 80 -17.99 -7.08 -6.00
CA SER A 80 -18.72 -8.30 -6.37
C SER A 80 -17.90 -9.12 -7.38
N PHE A 81 -17.29 -8.45 -8.35
CA PHE A 81 -16.39 -9.10 -9.31
C PHE A 81 -15.15 -9.66 -8.62
N LEU A 82 -14.48 -8.87 -7.76
CA LEU A 82 -13.29 -9.32 -7.03
C LEU A 82 -13.56 -10.55 -6.16
N TRP A 83 -14.70 -10.61 -5.46
CA TRP A 83 -15.07 -11.78 -4.66
C TRP A 83 -15.25 -13.04 -5.50
N LYS A 84 -15.88 -12.92 -6.67
CA LYS A 84 -16.05 -14.05 -7.59
C LYS A 84 -14.70 -14.53 -8.11
N LEU A 85 -13.81 -13.62 -8.48
CA LEU A 85 -12.45 -13.94 -8.93
C LEU A 85 -11.66 -14.66 -7.83
N ALA A 86 -11.68 -14.14 -6.60
CA ALA A 86 -11.00 -14.78 -5.47
C ALA A 86 -11.55 -16.18 -5.16
N ALA A 87 -12.86 -16.39 -5.27
CA ALA A 87 -13.47 -17.71 -5.10
C ALA A 87 -13.05 -18.70 -6.19
N LEU A 88 -12.95 -18.24 -7.44
CA LEU A 88 -12.44 -19.03 -8.57
C LEU A 88 -10.97 -19.42 -8.35
N ASP A 89 -10.12 -18.48 -7.95
CA ASP A 89 -8.70 -18.74 -7.66
C ASP A 89 -8.53 -19.75 -6.52
N ALA A 90 -9.32 -19.62 -5.45
CA ALA A 90 -9.31 -20.57 -4.35
C ALA A 90 -9.76 -21.97 -4.79
N ALA A 91 -10.77 -22.06 -5.66
CA ALA A 91 -11.24 -23.33 -6.22
C ALA A 91 -10.18 -23.98 -7.12
N ALA A 92 -9.52 -23.20 -7.98
CA ALA A 92 -8.44 -23.67 -8.85
C ALA A 92 -7.24 -24.18 -8.03
N ALA A 93 -6.83 -23.45 -6.99
CA ALA A 93 -5.76 -23.88 -6.09
C ALA A 93 -6.11 -25.19 -5.37
N LYS A 94 -7.37 -25.38 -4.96
CA LYS A 94 -7.84 -26.64 -4.35
C LYS A 94 -7.83 -27.78 -5.35
N ALA A 95 -8.30 -27.56 -6.58
CA ALA A 95 -8.29 -28.58 -7.63
C ALA A 95 -6.86 -29.02 -7.98
N GLY A 96 -5.92 -28.08 -8.13
CA GLY A 96 -4.51 -28.38 -8.39
C GLY A 96 -3.88 -29.23 -7.28
N LYS A 97 -4.15 -28.91 -6.00
CA LYS A 97 -3.69 -29.74 -4.86
C LYS A 97 -4.27 -31.15 -4.89
N SER A 98 -5.55 -31.30 -5.23
CA SER A 98 -6.20 -32.61 -5.36
C SER A 98 -5.58 -33.44 -6.49
N VAL A 99 -5.29 -32.82 -7.64
CA VAL A 99 -4.62 -33.49 -8.77
C VAL A 99 -3.20 -33.91 -8.40
N ALA A 100 -2.43 -33.04 -7.75
CA ALA A 100 -1.08 -33.37 -7.28
C ALA A 100 -1.09 -34.58 -6.33
N LYS A 101 -2.04 -34.62 -5.38
CA LYS A 101 -2.18 -35.74 -4.45
C LYS A 101 -2.55 -37.06 -5.14
N LEU A 102 -3.36 -37.02 -6.19
CA LEU A 102 -3.70 -38.21 -6.99
C LEU A 102 -2.49 -38.73 -7.78
N LEU A 103 -1.65 -37.83 -8.31
CA LEU A 103 -0.43 -38.18 -9.04
C LEU A 103 0.63 -38.78 -8.11
N GLU A 104 0.80 -38.25 -6.90
CA GLU A 104 1.72 -38.82 -5.90
C GLU A 104 1.27 -40.19 -5.37
N GLY A 105 -0.04 -40.40 -5.23
CA GLY A 105 -0.62 -41.69 -4.82
C GLY A 105 -0.65 -42.77 -5.91
N GLY A 106 -0.44 -42.39 -7.18
CA GLY A 106 -0.47 -43.29 -8.34
C GLY A 106 0.86 -43.95 -8.71
N ALA A 107 1.96 -43.62 -8.00
CA ALA A 107 3.30 -44.15 -8.29
C ALA A 107 3.61 -45.50 -7.59
N ALA A 108 2.61 -46.15 -6.99
CA ALA A 108 2.75 -47.45 -6.33
C ALA A 108 1.76 -48.48 -6.89
N VAL A 109 2.00 -48.92 -8.13
CA VAL A 109 1.56 -50.24 -8.64
C VAL A 109 2.64 -50.76 -9.59
#